data_AF-A0A5C6Q2I2-F1
#
_entry.id   AF-A0A5C6Q2I2-F1
#
_cell.length_a   1.000
_cell.length_b   1.000
_cell.length_c   1.000
_cell.angle_alpha   90.00
_cell.angle_beta   90.00
_cell.angle_gamma   90.00
#
_symmetry.space_group_name_H-M   'P 1'
#
loop_
_entity.id
_entity.type
_entity.pdbx_description
1 polymer ?
#
loop_
_entity_poly.entity_id
_entity_poly.type
_entity_poly.pdbx_seq_one_letter_code
_entity_poly.pdbx_strand_id
1 'polypeptide(L)'
;MEIYDPRYYGELTTSTFSSEGGFVGINIEPSGTSKHAYPIKIAWYGNIREGSLLIKPVDIWLSEGFWCNYSEKHGHGITKKLLENEGLDVESSALKLNKILANKIVVCDVVEYEGIWLTQLYEKADITPSFRMIGHLALNDYKKRIGNTLF
;
A
#
# COMPACT_ATOMS: atom_id res chain seq x y z
N MET A 1 21.82 -2.39 3.42
CA MET A 1 20.96 -2.18 2.24
C MET A 1 19.55 -2.02 2.79
N GLU A 2 19.00 -0.81 2.73
CA GLU A 2 17.60 -0.58 3.09
C GLU A 2 16.71 -1.43 2.17
N ILE A 3 15.66 -2.04 2.73
CA ILE A 3 14.68 -2.82 1.97
C ILE A 3 13.35 -2.09 2.05
N TYR A 4 13.03 -1.31 1.02
CA TYR A 4 11.78 -0.56 0.94
C TYR A 4 10.60 -1.38 0.41
N ASP A 5 10.86 -2.59 -0.11
CA ASP A 5 9.84 -3.48 -0.64
C ASP A 5 9.12 -4.22 0.50
N PRO A 6 7.82 -3.94 0.74
CA PRO A 6 7.07 -4.62 1.79
C PRO A 6 6.55 -5.99 1.36
N ARG A 7 6.71 -6.41 0.10
CA ARG A 7 6.17 -7.69 -0.38
C ARG A 7 6.86 -8.86 0.31
N TYR A 8 6.05 -9.84 0.70
CA TYR A 8 6.55 -11.09 1.25
C TYR A 8 6.58 -12.18 0.19
N TYR A 9 7.75 -12.78 0.02
CA TYR A 9 8.02 -13.82 -0.98
C TYR A 9 8.23 -15.22 -0.38
N GLY A 10 8.13 -15.35 0.95
CA GLY A 10 8.34 -16.62 1.63
C GLY A 10 7.06 -17.45 1.78
N GLU A 11 7.20 -18.62 2.40
CA GLU A 11 6.06 -19.43 2.82
C GLU A 11 5.34 -18.77 3.99
N LEU A 12 4.00 -18.74 3.94
CA LEU A 12 3.17 -18.23 5.02
C LEU A 12 2.99 -19.29 6.09
N THR A 13 3.54 -19.03 7.27
CA THR A 13 3.46 -19.89 8.46
C THR A 13 3.04 -19.05 9.67
N THR A 14 2.53 -19.71 10.72
CA THR A 14 2.22 -19.03 11.99
C THR A 14 3.44 -18.41 12.67
N SER A 15 4.65 -18.90 12.35
CA SER A 15 5.91 -18.33 12.82
C SER A 15 6.40 -17.11 12.03
N THR A 16 5.91 -16.92 10.81
CA THR A 16 6.30 -15.80 9.94
C THR A 16 5.22 -14.73 9.86
N PHE A 17 3.95 -15.11 10.05
CA PHE A 17 2.78 -14.24 10.02
C PHE A 17 1.85 -14.56 11.19
N SER A 18 1.91 -13.72 12.23
CA SER A 18 0.92 -13.78 13.30
C SER A 18 -0.40 -13.16 12.83
N SER A 19 -1.49 -13.91 12.95
CA SER A 19 -2.85 -13.41 12.75
C SER A 19 -3.43 -12.71 13.97
N GLU A 20 -2.70 -12.63 15.10
CA GLU A 20 -3.18 -11.98 16.33
C GLU A 20 -3.50 -10.50 16.11
N GLY A 21 -2.73 -9.83 15.24
CA GLY A 21 -3.03 -8.46 14.82
C GLY A 21 -4.27 -8.34 13.93
N GLY A 22 -4.74 -9.43 13.33
CA GLY A 22 -5.79 -9.42 12.31
C GLY A 22 -5.30 -9.05 10.91
N PHE A 23 -6.26 -8.98 9.99
CA PHE A 23 -6.01 -8.71 8.58
C PHE A 23 -6.38 -7.27 8.24
N VAL A 24 -5.56 -6.64 7.41
CA VAL A 24 -5.83 -5.31 6.86
C VAL A 24 -5.72 -5.38 5.35
N GLY A 25 -6.84 -5.10 4.69
CA GLY A 25 -6.87 -4.89 3.25
C GLY A 25 -6.33 -3.50 2.93
N ILE A 26 -5.55 -3.39 1.86
CA ILE A 26 -5.12 -2.11 1.30
C ILE A 26 -5.52 -2.00 -0.17
N ASN A 27 -5.85 -0.79 -0.59
CA ASN A 27 -6.04 -0.43 -1.99
C ASN A 27 -5.28 0.86 -2.29
N ILE A 28 -4.62 0.91 -3.43
CA ILE A 28 -3.78 2.04 -3.83
C ILE A 28 -4.33 2.60 -5.13
N GLU A 29 -4.67 3.89 -5.12
CA GLU A 29 -4.97 4.62 -6.34
C GLU A 29 -3.66 5.20 -6.89
N PRO A 30 -3.24 4.84 -8.11
CA PRO A 30 -2.09 5.44 -8.76
C PRO A 30 -2.50 6.69 -9.56
N SER A 31 -1.52 7.50 -9.94
CA SER A 31 -1.69 8.61 -10.88
C SER A 31 -2.16 8.19 -12.28
N GLY A 32 -2.21 6.89 -12.57
CA GLY A 32 -2.67 6.28 -13.81
C GLY A 32 -2.18 4.85 -13.96
N THR A 33 -2.59 4.15 -15.02
CA THR A 33 -2.16 2.77 -15.30
C THR A 33 -0.88 2.78 -16.15
N SER A 34 0.28 2.88 -15.50
CA SER A 34 1.61 2.87 -16.15
C SER A 34 2.69 2.42 -15.17
N LYS A 35 3.78 1.82 -15.67
CA LYS A 35 4.97 1.51 -14.87
C LYS A 35 5.66 2.76 -14.27
N HIS A 36 5.38 3.93 -14.84
CA HIS A 36 5.89 5.23 -14.35
C HIS A 36 4.87 5.98 -13.49
N ALA A 37 3.71 5.37 -13.23
CA ALA A 37 2.73 5.94 -12.31
C ALA A 37 3.22 5.79 -10.85
N TYR A 38 2.71 6.68 -10.01
CA TYR A 38 3.07 6.79 -8.59
C TYR A 38 1.79 6.79 -7.73
N PRO A 39 1.87 6.39 -6.45
CA PRO A 39 0.71 6.37 -5.58
C PRO A 39 0.21 7.78 -5.27
N ILE A 40 -1.10 7.99 -5.35
CA ILE A 40 -1.74 9.27 -5.02
C ILE A 40 -2.76 9.16 -3.88
N LYS A 41 -3.24 7.95 -3.59
CA LYS A 41 -4.09 7.66 -2.43
C LYS A 41 -3.86 6.23 -1.97
N ILE A 42 -3.83 6.02 -0.66
CA ILE A 42 -3.81 4.70 -0.05
C ILE A 42 -5.00 4.60 0.90
N ALA A 43 -5.81 3.56 0.73
CA ALA A 43 -6.92 3.22 1.60
C ALA A 43 -6.65 1.90 2.33
N TRP A 44 -7.19 1.76 3.52
CA TRP A 44 -7.12 0.53 4.32
C TRP A 44 -8.46 0.21 4.97
N TYR A 45 -8.72 -1.09 5.15
CA TYR A 45 -9.96 -1.63 5.71
C TYR A 45 -9.72 -2.97 6.41
N GLY A 46 -10.71 -3.45 7.18
CA GLY A 46 -10.63 -4.74 7.87
C GLY A 46 -10.73 -4.62 9.39
N ASN A 47 -9.87 -5.33 10.14
CA ASN A 47 -9.91 -5.39 11.62
C ASN A 47 -9.45 -4.11 12.34
N ILE A 48 -9.37 -2.99 11.64
CA ILE A 48 -8.96 -1.68 12.15
C ILE A 48 -9.96 -0.62 11.68
N ARG A 49 -9.92 0.58 12.28
CA ARG A 49 -10.71 1.70 11.77
C ARG A 49 -10.29 2.00 10.32
N GLU A 50 -11.25 1.86 9.42
CA GLU A 50 -11.06 2.15 8.00
C GLU A 50 -10.64 3.60 7.79
N GLY A 51 -9.87 3.83 6.74
CA GLY A 51 -9.39 5.15 6.42
C GLY A 51 -8.65 5.21 5.10
N SER A 52 -8.27 6.42 4.74
CA SER A 52 -7.38 6.65 3.63
C SER A 52 -6.53 7.90 3.87
N LEU A 53 -5.47 8.03 3.09
CA LEU A 53 -4.69 9.26 2.98
C LEU A 53 -4.42 9.56 1.51
N LEU A 54 -4.40 10.86 1.19
CA LEU A 54 -3.87 11.36 -0.07
C LEU A 54 -2.36 11.56 0.08
N ILE A 55 -1.61 11.33 -1.00
CA ILE A 55 -0.16 11.51 -1.03
C ILE A 55 0.14 12.69 -1.93
N LYS A 56 0.82 13.69 -1.37
CA LYS A 56 1.36 14.81 -2.10
C LYS A 56 2.52 14.32 -2.98
N PRO A 57 2.44 14.47 -4.32
CA PRO A 57 3.52 14.03 -5.19
C PRO A 57 4.80 14.81 -4.95
N VAL A 58 5.93 14.12 -4.92
CA VAL A 58 7.26 14.76 -4.95
C VAL A 58 7.56 15.32 -6.34
N ASP A 59 8.43 16.32 -6.42
CA ASP A 59 8.76 17.01 -7.68
C ASP A 59 9.15 16.05 -8.81
N ILE A 60 9.96 15.04 -8.49
CA ILE A 60 10.42 14.04 -9.47
C ILE A 60 9.27 13.22 -10.07
N TRP A 61 8.21 12.93 -9.29
CA TRP A 61 7.02 12.26 -9.80
C TRP A 61 6.21 13.18 -10.72
N LEU A 62 6.21 14.49 -10.47
CA LEU A 62 5.52 15.46 -11.31
C LEU A 62 6.27 15.73 -12.61
N SER A 63 7.61 15.75 -12.58
CA SER A 63 8.46 16.05 -13.74
C SER A 63 8.72 14.85 -14.64
N GLU A 64 8.91 13.66 -14.06
CA GLU A 64 9.34 12.46 -14.80
C GLU A 64 8.33 11.29 -14.71
N GLY A 65 7.39 11.36 -13.77
CA GLY A 65 6.35 10.35 -13.61
C GLY A 65 5.20 10.48 -14.61
N PHE A 66 4.35 9.45 -14.63
CA PHE A 66 3.16 9.43 -15.48
C PHE A 66 1.93 9.92 -14.71
N TRP A 67 1.16 10.84 -15.30
CA TRP A 67 -0.15 11.26 -14.82
C TRP A 67 -1.20 11.07 -15.92
N CYS A 68 -2.26 10.34 -15.63
CA CYS A 68 -3.32 10.04 -16.58
C CYS A 68 -4.48 11.02 -16.43
N ASN A 69 -4.57 12.00 -17.33
CA ASN A 69 -5.70 12.95 -17.37
C ASN A 69 -7.06 12.25 -17.55
N TYR A 70 -7.09 11.08 -18.19
CA TYR A 70 -8.31 10.30 -18.34
C TYR A 70 -8.72 9.67 -17.01
N SER A 71 -7.78 9.07 -16.25
CA SER A 71 -8.04 8.53 -14.92
C SER A 71 -8.49 9.63 -13.93
N GLU A 72 -7.89 10.82 -14.00
CA GLU A 72 -8.36 11.97 -13.22
C GLU A 72 -9.82 12.33 -13.55
N LYS A 73 -10.14 12.49 -14.84
CA LYS A 73 -11.47 12.99 -15.26
C LYS A 73 -12.59 11.96 -15.17
N HIS A 74 -12.27 10.68 -15.37
CA HIS A 74 -13.26 9.62 -15.58
C HIS A 74 -13.11 8.44 -14.61
N GLY A 75 -12.05 8.40 -13.81
CA GLY A 75 -11.80 7.36 -12.81
C GLY A 75 -11.88 7.92 -11.39
N HIS A 76 -10.75 8.33 -10.84
CA HIS A 76 -10.61 8.65 -9.41
C HIS A 76 -11.04 10.07 -9.02
N GLY A 77 -11.10 11.03 -9.95
CA GLY A 77 -11.48 12.42 -9.63
C GLY A 77 -10.44 13.23 -8.83
N ILE A 78 -9.38 12.58 -8.34
CA ILE A 78 -8.28 13.22 -7.59
C ILE A 78 -7.42 14.09 -8.51
N THR A 79 -7.43 15.41 -8.29
CA THR A 79 -6.63 16.37 -9.05
C THR A 79 -5.25 16.60 -8.41
N LYS A 80 -4.25 17.02 -9.19
CA LYS A 80 -2.94 17.44 -8.64
C LYS A 80 -3.07 18.56 -7.58
N LYS A 81 -4.00 19.50 -7.79
CA LYS A 81 -4.27 20.60 -6.84
C LYS A 81 -4.82 20.08 -5.52
N LEU A 82 -5.68 19.07 -5.55
CA LEU A 82 -6.18 18.43 -4.33
C LEU A 82 -5.04 17.77 -3.56
N LEU A 83 -4.17 17.03 -4.25
CA LEU A 83 -3.01 16.38 -3.63
C LEU A 83 -2.02 17.40 -3.05
N GLU A 84 -1.82 18.53 -3.72
CA GLU A 84 -0.95 19.61 -3.24
C GLU A 84 -1.46 20.22 -1.93
N ASN A 85 -2.78 20.38 -1.82
CA ASN A 85 -3.44 21.05 -0.70
C ASN A 85 -3.73 20.13 0.49
N GLU A 86 -4.10 18.86 0.22
CA GLU A 86 -4.62 17.93 1.23
C GLU A 86 -3.77 16.66 1.38
N GLY A 87 -2.81 16.43 0.46
CA GLY A 87 -1.92 15.29 0.52
C GLY A 87 -0.90 15.41 1.64
N LEU A 88 -0.62 14.28 2.29
CA LEU A 88 0.54 14.16 3.16
C LEU A 88 1.80 14.00 2.30
N ASP A 89 2.91 14.58 2.74
CA ASP A 89 4.20 14.27 2.14
C ASP A 89 4.55 12.77 2.30
N VAL A 90 5.56 12.31 1.57
CA VAL A 90 5.93 10.88 1.51
C VAL A 90 6.41 10.35 2.86
N GLU A 91 7.12 11.15 3.65
CA GLU A 91 7.63 10.76 4.98
C GLU A 91 6.47 10.58 5.97
N SER A 92 5.60 11.59 6.07
CA SER A 92 4.39 11.58 6.89
C SER A 92 3.47 10.42 6.51
N SER A 93 3.35 10.12 5.20
CA SER A 93 2.57 9.00 4.69
C SER A 93 3.15 7.65 5.13
N ALA A 94 4.46 7.46 4.94
CA ALA A 94 5.17 6.23 5.30
C ALA A 94 5.13 5.97 6.83
N LEU A 95 5.41 6.98 7.65
CA LEU A 95 5.33 6.87 9.11
C LEU A 95 3.91 6.52 9.58
N LYS A 96 2.90 7.16 8.99
CA LYS A 96 1.49 6.89 9.32
C LYS A 96 1.08 5.47 8.96
N LEU A 97 1.48 4.98 7.78
CA LEU A 97 1.22 3.60 7.37
C LEU A 97 1.94 2.59 8.26
N ASN A 98 3.22 2.82 8.58
CA ASN A 98 3.96 1.98 9.52
C ASN A 98 3.24 1.85 10.86
N LYS A 99 2.74 2.97 11.41
CA LYS A 99 1.98 2.96 12.66
C LYS A 99 0.65 2.20 12.55
N ILE A 100 -0.10 2.39 11.46
CA ILE A 100 -1.43 1.79 11.27
C ILE A 100 -1.34 0.29 11.00
N LEU A 101 -0.34 -0.13 10.23
CA LEU A 101 -0.19 -1.48 9.69
C LEU A 101 0.79 -2.35 10.50
N ALA A 102 1.42 -1.80 11.55
CA ALA A 102 2.31 -2.54 12.44
C ALA A 102 1.63 -3.79 13.03
N ASN A 103 2.36 -4.90 13.01
CA ASN A 103 1.93 -6.20 13.52
C ASN A 103 0.63 -6.73 12.87
N LYS A 104 0.30 -6.29 11.65
CA LYS A 104 -0.85 -6.76 10.87
C LYS A 104 -0.42 -7.59 9.68
N ILE A 105 -1.31 -8.46 9.22
CA ILE A 105 -1.17 -9.10 7.92
C ILE A 105 -1.81 -8.16 6.88
N VAL A 106 -0.96 -7.52 6.07
CA VAL A 106 -1.41 -6.60 5.02
C VAL A 106 -1.71 -7.37 3.74
N VAL A 107 -2.87 -7.12 3.14
CA VAL A 107 -3.38 -7.92 2.01
C VAL A 107 -3.91 -6.98 0.94
N CYS A 108 -3.67 -7.33 -0.32
CA CYS A 108 -4.22 -6.60 -1.46
C CYS A 108 -4.65 -7.57 -2.57
N ASP A 109 -5.30 -7.04 -3.61
CA ASP A 109 -5.78 -7.85 -4.71
C ASP A 109 -4.65 -8.22 -5.68
N VAL A 110 -3.80 -7.26 -6.08
CA VAL A 110 -2.72 -7.51 -7.03
C VAL A 110 -1.37 -7.07 -6.44
N VAL A 111 -0.73 -7.96 -5.68
CA VAL A 111 0.50 -7.65 -4.91
C VAL A 111 1.65 -7.10 -5.76
N GLU A 112 1.70 -7.46 -7.03
CA GLU A 112 2.70 -6.96 -7.98
C GLU A 112 2.54 -5.47 -8.26
N TYR A 113 1.31 -4.95 -8.30
CA TYR A 113 1.05 -3.53 -8.54
C TYR A 113 1.14 -2.73 -7.24
N GLU A 114 0.37 -3.10 -6.22
CA GLU A 114 0.33 -2.39 -4.93
C GLU A 114 1.72 -2.37 -4.26
N GLY A 115 2.48 -3.46 -4.37
CA GLY A 115 3.82 -3.52 -3.82
C GLY A 115 4.82 -2.60 -4.53
N ILE A 116 4.70 -2.39 -5.85
CA ILE A 116 5.54 -1.43 -6.58
C ILE A 116 5.28 -0.02 -6.07
N TRP A 117 4.02 0.37 -5.90
CA TRP A 117 3.69 1.73 -5.45
C TRP A 117 4.08 1.97 -4.00
N LEU A 118 3.94 0.98 -3.10
CA LEU A 118 4.47 1.11 -1.75
C LEU A 118 6.00 1.18 -1.74
N THR A 119 6.68 0.37 -2.57
CA THR A 119 8.15 0.46 -2.70
C THR A 119 8.57 1.86 -3.11
N GLN A 120 7.92 2.47 -4.11
CA GLN A 120 8.19 3.85 -4.52
C GLN A 120 7.96 4.84 -3.37
N LEU A 121 6.86 4.70 -2.62
CA LEU A 121 6.56 5.57 -1.48
C LEU A 121 7.67 5.49 -0.41
N TYR A 122 8.02 4.28 0.01
CA TYR A 122 9.01 4.06 1.07
C TYR A 122 10.44 4.43 0.63
N GLU A 123 10.78 4.21 -0.64
CA GLU A 123 12.04 4.68 -1.23
C GLU A 123 12.12 6.21 -1.25
N LYS A 124 11.04 6.92 -1.63
CA LYS A 124 11.01 8.39 -1.59
C LYS A 124 10.96 8.96 -0.17
N ALA A 125 10.44 8.21 0.77
CA ALA A 125 10.40 8.57 2.18
C ALA A 125 11.71 8.24 2.92
N ASP A 126 12.60 7.43 2.34
CA ASP A 126 13.78 6.85 3.01
C ASP A 126 13.42 6.19 4.35
N ILE A 127 12.34 5.41 4.35
CA ILE A 127 11.80 4.74 5.54
C ILE A 127 11.65 3.25 5.24
N THR A 128 12.14 2.39 6.12
CA THR A 128 11.87 0.95 6.03
C THR A 128 10.41 0.62 6.44
N PRO A 129 9.65 -0.15 5.63
CA PRO A 129 8.31 -0.61 6.00
C PRO A 129 8.33 -1.49 7.26
N SER A 130 7.46 -1.20 8.22
CA SER A 130 7.30 -1.97 9.47
C SER A 130 6.30 -3.12 9.36
N PHE A 131 5.85 -3.42 8.14
CA PHE A 131 4.91 -4.49 7.83
C PHE A 131 5.35 -5.26 6.60
N ARG A 132 4.65 -6.36 6.35
CA ARG A 132 4.77 -7.17 5.15
C ARG A 132 3.41 -7.33 4.50
N MET A 133 3.37 -7.39 3.18
CA MET A 133 2.15 -7.56 2.41
C MET A 133 2.15 -8.83 1.56
N ILE A 134 0.96 -9.38 1.34
CA ILE A 134 0.70 -10.53 0.50
C ILE A 134 -0.50 -10.30 -0.41
N GLY A 135 -0.59 -11.07 -1.50
CA GLY A 135 -1.80 -11.11 -2.32
C GLY A 135 -2.93 -11.92 -1.67
N HIS A 136 -4.18 -11.61 -2.02
CA HIS A 136 -5.36 -12.29 -1.47
C HIS A 136 -5.35 -13.82 -1.73
N LEU A 137 -4.77 -14.28 -2.84
CA LEU A 137 -4.63 -15.71 -3.14
C LEU A 137 -3.73 -16.42 -2.12
N ALA A 138 -2.59 -15.81 -1.77
CA ALA A 138 -1.68 -16.35 -0.76
C ALA A 138 -2.36 -16.41 0.61
N LEU A 139 -3.17 -15.40 0.95
CA LEU A 139 -3.99 -15.43 2.16
C LEU A 139 -4.99 -16.60 2.15
N ASN A 140 -5.69 -16.83 1.05
CA ASN A 140 -6.66 -17.91 0.94
C ASN A 140 -6.01 -19.28 1.14
N ASP A 141 -4.81 -19.48 0.57
CA ASP A 141 -4.07 -20.73 0.75
C ASP A 141 -3.50 -20.88 2.16
N TYR A 142 -3.11 -19.78 2.81
CA TYR A 142 -2.75 -19.78 4.22
C TYR A 142 -3.93 -20.20 5.11
N LYS A 143 -5.11 -19.61 4.91
CA LYS A 143 -6.34 -19.93 5.67
C LYS A 143 -6.74 -21.40 5.53
N LYS A 144 -6.61 -21.98 4.33
CA LYS A 144 -6.87 -23.41 4.11
C LYS A 144 -5.89 -24.30 4.89
N ARG A 145 -4.61 -23.92 4.95
CA ARG A 145 -3.55 -24.69 5.63
C ARG A 145 -3.71 -24.73 7.14
N ILE A 146 -4.09 -23.61 7.77
CA ILE A 146 -4.21 -23.52 9.24
C ILE A 146 -5.53 -24.08 9.80
N GLY A 147 -6.42 -24.58 8.93
CA GLY A 147 -7.79 -24.93 9.28
C GLY A 147 -8.60 -23.66 9.56
N ASN A 148 -9.86 -23.62 9.12
CA ASN A 148 -10.74 -22.45 9.17
C ASN A 148 -11.20 -22.10 10.62
N THR A 149 -10.34 -22.29 11.62
CA THR A 149 -10.63 -22.33 13.05
C THR A 149 -10.65 -20.95 13.72
N LEU A 150 -10.56 -19.86 12.94
CA LEU A 150 -10.52 -18.49 13.45
C LEU A 150 -11.42 -17.57 12.60
N PHE A 151 -12.73 -17.84 12.63
CA PHE A 151 -13.78 -16.89 12.31
C PHE A 151 -14.88 -17.00 13.36
#